data_AF-A0A927SE37-F1
#
_entry.id   AF-A0A927SE37-F1
#
_cell.length_a   1.000
_cell.length_b   1.000
_cell.length_c   1.000
_cell.angle_alpha   90.00
_cell.angle_beta   90.00
_cell.angle_gamma   90.00
#
_symmetry.space_group_name_H-M   'P 1'
#
loop_
_entity.id
_entity.type
_entity.pdbx_description
1 polymer ?
#
loop_
_entity_poly.entity_id
_entity_poly.type
_entity_poly.pdbx_seq_one_letter_code
_entity_poly.pdbx_strand_id
1 'polypeptide(L)'
;MKKLFAILVALIMALGCVSFAEVAEEAANKIVIGTNAEFAPFEYFNEDGEIDGFDADLMEMIMTVLGYDYEIISIDFDALLPALESGRIDLSIAAMTITEERLENALFSAPYFNASQKIIVGVDSAVTTFSELNGLKIGVQMGTTGDLYVTENLPETQVERYNKALDAVIDLVAGRLDAVVTDAEPAKVYAAPYAELKILEENVSEEMYGIAAALGNEALIAEVDTALAAIIEAGYYDALYQMWFGEEEAEEAKKIVIGTNAEFAPFEYFNEEGEIDGFDADLMEMIMTVLGYDYEIISIDFDALLPALESGRIDLAIAAMTITEERLENALFSVPYFNASQKIIVNAESAVTTFSELNGLKIGVQMGTTGDLYVTENLPEATVERYNKALDAVIDLVAGRLDAVVTDAEPAKVYAAPYEELKILDENVSEEMYGIAAALESEELIAEVDAALLGIMEAGYYDALYEMWFAE
;
A
#
# COMPACT_ATOMS: atom_id res chain seq x y z
N MET A 1 3.49 -1.43 -5.69
CA MET A 1 2.15 -0.96 -6.06
C MET A 1 1.10 -2.07 -5.94
N LYS A 2 1.03 -3.08 -6.82
CA LYS A 2 -0.03 -4.10 -6.77
C LYS A 2 -0.14 -4.91 -5.44
N LYS A 3 0.99 -5.28 -4.80
CA LYS A 3 0.96 -5.98 -3.49
C LYS A 3 0.39 -5.10 -2.38
N LEU A 4 0.85 -3.85 -2.28
CA LEU A 4 0.34 -2.86 -1.32
C LEU A 4 -1.14 -2.53 -1.56
N PHE A 5 -1.56 -2.36 -2.81
CA PHE A 5 -2.97 -2.16 -3.15
C PHE A 5 -3.81 -3.39 -2.76
N ALA A 6 -3.33 -4.60 -3.01
CA ALA A 6 -3.99 -5.83 -2.57
C ALA A 6 -4.10 -5.92 -1.04
N ILE A 7 -3.06 -5.48 -0.30
CA ILE A 7 -3.12 -5.33 1.17
C ILE A 7 -4.22 -4.32 1.52
N LEU A 8 -4.24 -3.13 0.89
CA LEU A 8 -5.24 -2.09 1.13
C LEU A 8 -6.68 -2.59 0.95
N VAL A 9 -6.94 -3.31 -0.15
CA VAL A 9 -8.23 -3.96 -0.45
C VAL A 9 -8.56 -5.04 0.59
N ALA A 10 -7.59 -5.83 1.03
CA ALA A 10 -7.78 -6.82 2.10
C ALA A 10 -8.12 -6.17 3.46
N LEU A 11 -7.47 -5.05 3.81
CA LEU A 11 -7.75 -4.29 5.03
C LEU A 11 -9.17 -3.70 5.01
N ILE A 12 -9.61 -3.19 3.85
CA ILE A 12 -10.99 -2.70 3.63
C ILE A 12 -12.01 -3.83 3.86
N MET A 13 -11.73 -5.04 3.37
CA MET A 13 -12.60 -6.20 3.59
C MET A 13 -12.70 -6.60 5.06
N ALA A 14 -11.61 -6.50 5.83
CA ALA A 14 -11.60 -6.81 7.27
C ALA A 14 -12.44 -5.81 8.10
N LEU A 15 -12.36 -4.51 7.80
CA LEU A 15 -13.20 -3.47 8.41
C LEU A 15 -14.69 -3.57 8.02
N GLY A 16 -14.97 -4.15 6.84
CA GLY A 16 -16.32 -4.37 6.30
C GLY A 16 -17.20 -5.34 7.09
N CYS A 17 -16.72 -5.93 8.20
CA CYS A 17 -17.53 -6.76 9.10
C CYS A 17 -18.57 -5.96 9.93
N VAL A 18 -18.77 -4.67 9.62
CA VAL A 18 -19.95 -3.92 10.05
C VAL A 18 -21.13 -4.31 9.15
N SER A 19 -21.85 -5.36 9.56
CA SER A 19 -23.12 -5.87 9.02
C SER A 19 -23.95 -4.84 8.23
N PHE A 20 -23.66 -4.68 6.93
CA PHE A 20 -24.69 -4.32 5.97
C PHE A 20 -25.60 -5.53 5.87
N ALA A 21 -26.85 -5.33 6.30
CA ALA A 21 -27.85 -6.37 6.48
C ALA A 21 -27.95 -7.32 5.27
N GLU A 22 -28.26 -8.60 5.53
CA GLU A 22 -28.61 -9.62 4.52
C GLU A 22 -29.43 -9.01 3.37
N VAL A 23 -28.77 -8.69 2.26
CA VAL A 23 -29.44 -8.54 0.98
C VAL A 23 -29.62 -9.95 0.46
N ALA A 24 -30.89 -10.34 0.32
CA ALA A 24 -31.28 -11.63 -0.18
C ALA A 24 -30.58 -11.94 -1.52
N GLU A 25 -30.09 -13.16 -1.64
CA GLU A 25 -29.47 -13.77 -2.83
C GLU A 25 -30.46 -13.77 -4.01
N GLU A 26 -30.62 -12.62 -4.65
CA GLU A 26 -31.16 -12.45 -5.99
C GLU A 26 -29.95 -12.21 -6.88
N ALA A 27 -29.77 -13.03 -7.93
CA ALA A 27 -28.56 -13.05 -8.76
C ALA A 27 -28.07 -11.63 -9.07
N ALA A 28 -27.00 -11.20 -8.37
CA ALA A 28 -26.54 -9.82 -8.42
C ALA A 28 -26.10 -9.51 -9.85
N ASN A 29 -26.79 -8.59 -10.51
CA ASN A 29 -26.29 -8.03 -11.76
C ASN A 29 -25.01 -7.27 -11.41
N LYS A 30 -23.91 -7.69 -12.04
CA LYS A 30 -22.61 -7.04 -11.96
C LYS A 30 -22.72 -5.55 -12.31
N ILE A 31 -22.14 -4.67 -11.49
CA ILE A 31 -22.07 -3.23 -11.75
C ILE A 31 -21.09 -2.99 -12.90
N VAL A 32 -21.56 -2.41 -14.01
CA VAL A 32 -20.73 -2.11 -15.17
C VAL A 32 -20.22 -0.68 -15.08
N ILE A 33 -18.91 -0.51 -14.97
CA ILE A 33 -18.24 0.76 -14.75
C ILE A 33 -17.54 1.18 -16.04
N GLY A 34 -17.89 2.33 -16.57
CA GLY A 34 -17.22 2.91 -17.73
C GLY A 34 -16.01 3.75 -17.34
N THR A 35 -14.92 3.58 -18.06
CA THR A 35 -13.75 4.45 -18.01
C THR A 35 -13.21 4.73 -19.42
N ASN A 36 -12.18 5.57 -19.56
CA ASN A 36 -11.44 5.76 -20.81
C ASN A 36 -9.96 5.43 -20.60
N ALA A 37 -9.58 4.14 -20.68
CA ALA A 37 -8.26 3.60 -20.31
C ALA A 37 -7.11 4.00 -21.28
N GLU A 38 -7.01 5.28 -21.57
CA GLU A 38 -6.07 5.97 -22.43
C GLU A 38 -5.67 7.32 -21.81
N PHE A 39 -5.84 7.46 -20.49
CA PHE A 39 -5.74 8.68 -19.70
C PHE A 39 -4.84 8.52 -18.47
N ALA A 40 -3.59 8.07 -18.68
CA ALA A 40 -2.62 7.89 -17.61
C ALA A 40 -2.31 9.22 -16.89
N PRO A 41 -2.15 9.22 -15.55
CA PRO A 41 -2.05 8.06 -14.66
C PRO A 41 -3.39 7.59 -14.06
N PHE A 42 -4.52 8.20 -14.41
CA PHE A 42 -5.82 7.90 -13.82
C PHE A 42 -6.39 6.57 -14.32
N GLU A 43 -6.37 6.35 -15.63
CA GLU A 43 -6.81 5.10 -16.22
C GLU A 43 -6.03 4.79 -17.51
N TYR A 44 -5.50 3.58 -17.62
CA TYR A 44 -4.75 3.13 -18.79
C TYR A 44 -4.72 1.61 -18.89
N PHE A 45 -4.39 1.09 -20.07
CA PHE A 45 -4.03 -0.31 -20.19
C PHE A 45 -2.58 -0.53 -19.77
N ASN A 46 -2.34 -1.37 -18.77
CA ASN A 46 -1.00 -1.79 -18.38
C ASN A 46 -0.38 -2.77 -19.41
N GLU A 47 0.85 -3.23 -19.14
CA GLU A 47 1.58 -4.14 -20.06
C GLU A 47 0.87 -5.48 -20.29
N ASP A 48 0.06 -5.92 -19.34
CA ASP A 48 -0.73 -7.15 -19.41
C ASP A 48 -2.06 -6.95 -20.17
N GLY A 49 -2.40 -5.71 -20.52
CA GLY A 49 -3.63 -5.34 -21.22
C GLY A 49 -4.85 -5.22 -20.30
N GLU A 50 -4.62 -5.08 -18.99
CA GLU A 50 -5.65 -4.84 -17.97
C GLU A 50 -5.81 -3.33 -17.74
N ILE A 51 -7.01 -2.91 -17.33
CA ILE A 51 -7.25 -1.51 -16.93
C ILE A 51 -6.60 -1.30 -15.56
N ASP A 52 -5.78 -0.28 -15.46
CA ASP A 52 -4.94 0.09 -14.32
C ASP A 52 -4.96 1.62 -14.17
N GLY A 53 -4.55 2.14 -13.01
CA GLY A 53 -4.56 3.58 -12.75
C GLY A 53 -5.30 3.96 -11.46
N PHE A 54 -5.09 5.21 -11.03
CA PHE A 54 -5.70 5.75 -9.82
C PHE A 54 -7.24 5.61 -9.78
N ASP A 55 -7.92 5.86 -10.89
CA ASP A 55 -9.37 5.73 -10.99
C ASP A 55 -9.81 4.26 -10.89
N ALA A 56 -9.04 3.34 -11.48
CA ALA A 56 -9.33 1.91 -11.39
C ALA A 56 -9.21 1.42 -9.94
N ASP A 57 -8.10 1.76 -9.29
CA ASP A 57 -7.81 1.40 -7.90
C ASP A 57 -8.83 2.00 -6.91
N LEU A 58 -9.16 3.30 -7.06
CA LEU A 58 -10.15 3.96 -6.20
C LEU A 58 -11.52 3.30 -6.34
N MET A 59 -11.92 2.96 -7.57
CA MET A 59 -13.20 2.33 -7.80
C MET A 59 -13.26 0.90 -7.27
N GLU A 60 -12.18 0.14 -7.39
CA GLU A 60 -12.07 -1.17 -6.77
C GLU A 60 -12.22 -1.10 -5.24
N MET A 61 -11.60 -0.11 -4.58
CA MET A 61 -11.83 0.12 -3.14
C MET A 61 -13.29 0.41 -2.83
N ILE A 62 -13.93 1.31 -3.61
CA ILE A 62 -15.34 1.68 -3.42
C ILE A 62 -16.24 0.46 -3.60
N MET A 63 -16.05 -0.34 -4.66
CA MET A 63 -16.85 -1.55 -4.91
C MET A 63 -16.62 -2.61 -3.85
N THR A 64 -15.39 -2.72 -3.32
CA THR A 64 -15.05 -3.61 -2.21
C THR A 64 -15.78 -3.20 -0.93
N VAL A 65 -15.78 -1.91 -0.58
CA VAL A 65 -16.53 -1.39 0.58
C VAL A 65 -18.03 -1.70 0.45
N LEU A 66 -18.57 -1.55 -0.76
CA LEU A 66 -20.00 -1.79 -1.04
C LEU A 66 -20.36 -3.27 -1.18
N GLY A 67 -19.37 -4.16 -1.36
CA GLY A 67 -19.59 -5.59 -1.59
C GLY A 67 -20.24 -5.90 -2.94
N TYR A 68 -20.05 -5.03 -3.95
CA TYR A 68 -20.58 -5.25 -5.30
C TYR A 68 -19.62 -6.07 -6.16
N ASP A 69 -20.15 -7.02 -6.93
CA ASP A 69 -19.43 -7.56 -8.10
C ASP A 69 -19.48 -6.51 -9.22
N TYR A 70 -18.35 -6.28 -9.88
CA TYR A 70 -18.20 -5.18 -10.84
C TYR A 70 -17.28 -5.53 -12.01
N GLU A 71 -17.44 -4.83 -13.14
CA GLU A 71 -16.45 -4.80 -14.23
C GLU A 71 -16.18 -3.39 -14.66
N ILE A 72 -14.90 -3.10 -14.85
CA ILE A 72 -14.47 -1.86 -15.49
C ILE A 72 -14.29 -2.14 -16.98
N ILE A 73 -14.92 -1.33 -17.83
CA ILE A 73 -14.81 -1.38 -19.28
C ILE A 73 -14.31 -0.04 -19.82
N SER A 74 -13.42 -0.09 -20.80
CA SER A 74 -12.95 1.10 -21.49
C SER A 74 -13.85 1.43 -22.68
N ILE A 75 -14.33 2.68 -22.76
CA ILE A 75 -15.00 3.27 -23.92
C ILE A 75 -14.43 4.67 -24.22
N ASP A 76 -14.78 5.25 -25.37
CA ASP A 76 -14.37 6.62 -25.71
C ASP A 76 -14.96 7.62 -24.70
N PHE A 77 -14.17 8.63 -24.29
CA PHE A 77 -14.56 9.58 -23.25
C PHE A 77 -15.89 10.31 -23.55
N ASP A 78 -16.09 10.74 -24.79
CA ASP A 78 -17.31 11.42 -25.24
C ASP A 78 -18.55 10.51 -25.26
N ALA A 79 -18.34 9.18 -25.18
CA ALA A 79 -19.39 8.19 -25.12
C ALA A 79 -19.82 7.80 -23.69
N LEU A 80 -19.13 8.25 -22.64
CA LEU A 80 -19.42 7.88 -21.25
C LEU A 80 -20.81 8.35 -20.77
N LEU A 81 -21.13 9.64 -20.92
CA LEU A 81 -22.44 10.18 -20.52
C LEU A 81 -23.61 9.57 -21.32
N PRO A 82 -23.53 9.42 -22.66
CA PRO A 82 -24.55 8.66 -23.40
C PRO A 82 -24.67 7.19 -22.98
N ALA A 83 -23.55 6.56 -22.60
CA ALA A 83 -23.57 5.17 -22.13
C ALA A 83 -24.32 5.05 -20.78
N LEU A 84 -24.11 5.99 -19.85
CA LEU A 84 -24.89 6.10 -18.62
C LEU A 84 -26.38 6.29 -18.90
N GLU A 85 -26.74 7.27 -19.74
CA GLU A 85 -28.14 7.56 -20.09
C GLU A 85 -28.86 6.32 -20.69
N SER A 86 -28.14 5.55 -21.51
CA SER A 86 -28.69 4.35 -22.13
C SER A 86 -28.76 3.12 -21.22
N GLY A 87 -28.14 3.18 -20.03
CA GLY A 87 -27.97 2.04 -19.12
C GLY A 87 -27.00 0.97 -19.64
N ARG A 88 -26.05 1.35 -20.50
CA ARG A 88 -24.96 0.47 -20.95
C ARG A 88 -23.88 0.31 -19.87
N ILE A 89 -23.69 1.35 -19.08
CA ILE A 89 -22.85 1.38 -17.87
C ILE A 89 -23.69 1.98 -16.74
N ASP A 90 -23.41 1.58 -15.50
CA ASP A 90 -24.10 2.01 -14.29
C ASP A 90 -23.40 3.19 -13.62
N LEU A 91 -22.07 3.17 -13.62
CA LEU A 91 -21.18 4.19 -13.08
C LEU A 91 -20.11 4.57 -14.13
N SER A 92 -19.55 5.76 -14.00
CA SER A 92 -18.38 6.21 -14.77
C SER A 92 -17.35 6.83 -13.84
N ILE A 93 -16.10 6.37 -13.95
CA ILE A 93 -14.92 6.98 -13.31
C ILE A 93 -13.82 7.07 -14.37
N ALA A 94 -13.49 8.29 -14.75
CA ALA A 94 -12.66 8.59 -15.93
C ALA A 94 -12.13 10.02 -15.89
N ALA A 95 -11.59 10.44 -14.73
CA ALA A 95 -11.16 11.81 -14.47
C ALA A 95 -12.19 12.86 -14.90
N MET A 96 -13.49 12.58 -14.68
CA MET A 96 -14.55 13.37 -15.28
C MET A 96 -14.85 14.62 -14.45
N THR A 97 -14.49 15.79 -14.97
CA THR A 97 -14.82 17.08 -14.35
C THR A 97 -16.32 17.28 -14.14
N ILE A 98 -16.70 17.66 -12.91
CA ILE A 98 -18.06 18.08 -12.57
C ILE A 98 -18.29 19.48 -13.16
N THR A 99 -19.27 19.61 -14.06
CA THR A 99 -19.66 20.89 -14.66
C THR A 99 -21.17 21.13 -14.52
N GLU A 100 -21.61 22.39 -14.58
CA GLU A 100 -23.04 22.72 -14.56
C GLU A 100 -23.81 22.00 -15.68
N GLU A 101 -23.26 21.95 -16.90
CA GLU A 101 -23.87 21.26 -18.04
C GLU A 101 -23.98 19.74 -17.83
N ARG A 102 -22.94 19.10 -17.25
CA ARG A 102 -22.96 17.66 -16.98
C ARG A 102 -23.95 17.32 -15.86
N LEU A 103 -24.08 18.18 -14.84
CA LEU A 103 -25.05 18.03 -13.75
C LEU A 103 -26.51 18.13 -14.23
N GLU A 104 -26.79 18.73 -15.39
CA GLU A 104 -28.12 18.70 -16.00
C GLU A 104 -28.49 17.31 -16.54
N ASN A 105 -27.50 16.46 -16.83
CA ASN A 105 -27.68 15.20 -17.56
C ASN A 105 -27.22 13.95 -16.79
N ALA A 106 -26.47 14.11 -15.71
CA ALA A 106 -25.95 13.03 -14.88
C ALA A 106 -25.87 13.43 -13.40
N LEU A 107 -25.87 12.43 -12.52
CA LEU A 107 -25.53 12.57 -11.12
C LEU A 107 -24.01 12.47 -10.96
N PHE A 108 -23.46 13.14 -9.95
CA PHE A 108 -22.05 13.03 -9.58
C PHE A 108 -21.92 12.75 -8.08
N SER A 109 -20.90 11.97 -7.72
CA SER A 109 -20.43 11.83 -6.35
C SER A 109 -19.88 13.16 -5.81
N ALA A 110 -19.59 13.19 -4.51
CA ALA A 110 -18.61 14.10 -3.94
C ALA A 110 -17.31 14.04 -4.76
N PRO A 111 -16.63 15.18 -4.94
CA PRO A 111 -15.43 15.21 -5.76
C PRO A 111 -14.32 14.41 -5.10
N TYR A 112 -13.63 13.58 -5.90
CA TYR A 112 -12.55 12.74 -5.41
C TYR A 112 -11.17 13.26 -5.78
N PHE A 113 -11.05 14.22 -6.71
CA PHE A 113 -9.74 14.76 -7.12
C PHE A 113 -9.86 16.24 -7.51
N ASN A 114 -8.84 17.04 -7.17
CA ASN A 114 -8.73 18.44 -7.58
C ASN A 114 -7.75 18.55 -8.74
N ALA A 115 -8.25 18.95 -9.90
CA ALA A 115 -7.55 18.97 -11.17
C ALA A 115 -7.39 20.39 -11.71
N SER A 116 -6.55 20.51 -12.74
CA SER A 116 -6.42 21.74 -13.52
C SER A 116 -6.05 21.40 -14.96
N GLN A 117 -6.47 22.25 -15.90
CA GLN A 117 -6.01 22.17 -17.28
C GLN A 117 -4.64 22.85 -17.43
N LYS A 118 -3.77 22.25 -18.23
CA LYS A 118 -2.41 22.71 -18.55
C LYS A 118 -2.21 22.86 -20.06
N ILE A 119 -1.15 23.57 -20.40
CA ILE A 119 -0.75 23.81 -21.79
C ILE A 119 0.63 23.18 -22.01
N ILE A 120 0.70 22.29 -22.99
CA ILE A 120 1.95 21.69 -23.47
C ILE A 120 2.36 22.43 -24.74
N VAL A 121 3.61 22.90 -24.79
CA VAL A 121 4.19 23.58 -25.96
C VAL A 121 5.62 23.07 -26.22
N GLY A 122 6.16 23.37 -27.39
CA GLY A 122 7.59 23.16 -27.64
C GLY A 122 8.46 24.07 -26.74
N VAL A 123 9.66 23.63 -26.38
CA VAL A 123 10.60 24.40 -25.54
C VAL A 123 10.92 25.78 -26.13
N ASP A 124 11.02 25.86 -27.46
CA ASP A 124 11.27 27.09 -28.22
C ASP A 124 10.01 27.94 -28.48
N SER A 125 8.84 27.50 -28.02
CA SER A 125 7.60 28.25 -28.19
C SER A 125 7.66 29.58 -27.45
N ALA A 126 7.20 30.64 -28.14
CA ALA A 126 7.03 31.97 -27.57
C ALA A 126 5.76 32.11 -26.72
N VAL A 127 4.87 31.11 -26.76
CA VAL A 127 3.66 31.07 -25.94
C VAL A 127 4.05 30.86 -24.49
N THR A 128 3.48 31.71 -23.63
CA THR A 128 3.66 31.66 -22.17
C THR A 128 2.34 31.74 -21.42
N THR A 129 1.24 32.12 -22.08
CA THR A 129 -0.08 32.19 -21.47
C THR A 129 -1.18 31.59 -22.35
N PHE A 130 -2.31 31.20 -21.73
CA PHE A 130 -3.49 30.69 -22.42
C PHE A 130 -4.02 31.66 -23.49
N SER A 131 -4.02 32.97 -23.19
CA SER A 131 -4.52 33.99 -24.13
C SER A 131 -3.72 34.07 -25.43
N GLU A 132 -2.44 33.71 -25.41
CA GLU A 132 -1.54 33.72 -26.57
C GLU A 132 -1.78 32.54 -27.52
N LEU A 133 -2.62 31.57 -27.13
CA LEU A 133 -3.05 30.48 -28.01
C LEU A 133 -4.01 30.96 -29.10
N ASN A 134 -4.67 32.12 -28.95
CA ASN A 134 -5.67 32.58 -29.90
C ASN A 134 -5.09 32.79 -31.32
N GLY A 135 -5.71 32.16 -32.32
CA GLY A 135 -5.21 32.16 -33.70
C GLY A 135 -4.22 31.03 -34.05
N LEU A 136 -3.78 30.23 -33.07
CA LEU A 136 -2.89 29.08 -33.26
C LEU A 136 -3.66 27.78 -33.49
N LYS A 137 -2.94 26.72 -33.85
CA LYS A 137 -3.44 25.34 -33.97
C LYS A 137 -3.28 24.60 -32.65
N ILE A 138 -4.39 24.24 -32.02
CA ILE A 138 -4.42 23.67 -30.68
C ILE A 138 -5.00 22.27 -30.75
N GLY A 139 -4.27 21.30 -30.19
CA GLY A 139 -4.78 19.95 -29.98
C GLY A 139 -5.52 19.84 -28.66
N VAL A 140 -6.68 19.18 -28.67
CA VAL A 140 -7.48 18.86 -27.47
C VAL A 140 -8.07 17.45 -27.59
N GLN A 141 -8.37 16.82 -26.46
CA GLN A 141 -9.16 15.59 -26.44
C GLN A 141 -10.65 15.93 -26.58
N MET A 142 -11.35 15.22 -27.45
CA MET A 142 -12.74 15.51 -27.80
C MET A 142 -13.67 15.39 -26.58
N GLY A 143 -14.47 16.43 -26.35
CA GLY A 143 -15.50 16.41 -25.30
C GLY A 143 -15.00 16.64 -23.87
N THR A 144 -13.70 16.87 -23.67
CA THR A 144 -13.14 17.24 -22.37
C THR A 144 -13.36 18.72 -22.05
N THR A 145 -13.17 19.11 -20.79
CA THR A 145 -13.25 20.52 -20.36
C THR A 145 -12.18 21.37 -21.05
N GLY A 146 -11.00 20.83 -21.34
CA GLY A 146 -9.97 21.50 -22.16
C GLY A 146 -10.46 21.86 -23.58
N ASP A 147 -11.16 20.95 -24.27
CA ASP A 147 -11.78 21.22 -25.58
C ASP A 147 -12.82 22.34 -25.50
N LEU A 148 -13.76 22.21 -24.56
CA LEU A 148 -14.84 23.19 -24.37
C LEU A 148 -14.25 24.57 -24.02
N TYR A 149 -13.30 24.63 -23.10
CA TYR A 149 -12.72 25.87 -22.61
C TYR A 149 -11.95 26.61 -23.71
N VAL A 150 -11.14 25.90 -24.51
CA VAL A 150 -10.45 26.50 -25.68
C VAL A 150 -11.47 27.01 -26.70
N THR A 151 -12.50 26.22 -27.01
CA THR A 151 -13.52 26.55 -28.00
C THR A 151 -14.33 27.79 -27.62
N GLU A 152 -14.68 27.92 -26.34
CA GLU A 152 -15.50 29.03 -25.83
C GLU A 152 -14.71 30.33 -25.67
N ASN A 153 -13.45 30.24 -25.23
CA ASN A 153 -12.68 31.42 -24.83
C ASN A 153 -11.68 31.91 -25.89
N LEU A 154 -11.31 31.08 -26.87
CA LEU A 154 -10.34 31.43 -27.92
C LEU A 154 -10.91 31.19 -29.33
N PRO A 155 -11.92 31.97 -29.76
CA PRO A 155 -12.71 31.69 -30.96
C PRO A 155 -11.95 31.79 -32.29
N GLU A 156 -10.72 32.34 -32.31
CA GLU A 156 -9.89 32.41 -33.52
C GLU A 156 -8.94 31.20 -33.65
N THR A 157 -8.88 30.32 -32.65
CA THR A 157 -8.06 29.09 -32.69
C THR A 157 -8.53 28.10 -33.75
N GLN A 158 -7.57 27.35 -34.29
CA GLN A 158 -7.83 26.14 -35.07
C GLN A 158 -7.74 24.95 -34.13
N VAL A 159 -8.90 24.52 -33.60
CA VAL A 159 -8.99 23.37 -32.68
C VAL A 159 -8.99 22.07 -33.46
N GLU A 160 -7.96 21.25 -33.26
CA GLU A 160 -7.87 19.87 -33.76
C GLU A 160 -8.24 18.90 -32.61
N ARG A 161 -9.28 18.10 -32.83
CA ARG A 161 -9.83 17.19 -31.82
C ARG A 161 -9.34 15.78 -32.03
N TYR A 162 -8.90 15.15 -30.94
CA TYR A 162 -8.41 13.78 -30.92
C TYR A 162 -9.26 12.94 -29.98
N ASN A 163 -9.37 11.64 -30.24
CA ASN A 163 -9.99 10.73 -29.28
C ASN A 163 -9.10 10.54 -28.04
N LYS A 164 -7.78 10.64 -28.22
CA LYS A 164 -6.77 10.49 -27.16
C LYS A 164 -5.94 11.75 -27.02
N ALA A 165 -5.75 12.24 -25.81
CA ALA A 165 -4.86 13.38 -25.55
C ALA A 165 -3.41 13.10 -26.00
N LEU A 166 -2.91 11.87 -25.84
CA LEU A 166 -1.57 11.48 -26.26
C LEU A 166 -1.35 11.64 -27.77
N ASP A 167 -2.36 11.38 -28.61
CA ASP A 167 -2.25 11.57 -30.06
C ASP A 167 -2.06 13.06 -30.41
N ALA A 168 -2.69 13.97 -29.66
CA ALA A 168 -2.47 15.40 -29.80
C ALA A 168 -1.02 15.78 -29.43
N VAL A 169 -0.46 15.18 -28.37
CA VAL A 169 0.94 15.41 -27.99
C VAL A 169 1.91 14.90 -29.06
N ILE A 170 1.63 13.73 -29.66
CA ILE A 170 2.43 13.20 -30.78
C ILE A 170 2.39 14.15 -32.00
N ASP A 171 1.23 14.75 -32.28
CA ASP A 171 1.07 15.74 -33.35
C ASP A 171 1.81 17.06 -33.06
N LEU A 172 1.85 17.47 -31.78
CA LEU A 172 2.66 18.60 -31.32
C LEU A 172 4.16 18.35 -31.52
N VAL A 173 4.66 17.18 -31.10
CA VAL A 173 6.06 16.77 -31.31
C VAL A 173 6.43 16.76 -32.79
N ALA A 174 5.50 16.33 -33.65
CA ALA A 174 5.70 16.34 -35.09
C ALA A 174 5.59 17.73 -35.74
N GLY A 175 5.36 18.79 -34.96
CA GLY A 175 5.22 20.17 -35.44
C GLY A 175 3.94 20.42 -36.24
N ARG A 176 2.90 19.60 -36.05
CA ARG A 176 1.59 19.76 -36.70
C ARG A 176 0.67 20.71 -35.91
N LEU A 177 0.90 20.82 -34.60
CA LEU A 177 0.20 21.71 -33.67
C LEU A 177 1.17 22.73 -33.07
N ASP A 178 0.63 23.84 -32.59
CA ASP A 178 1.38 24.87 -31.87
C ASP A 178 1.36 24.64 -30.35
N ALA A 179 0.28 24.03 -29.82
CA ALA A 179 0.14 23.63 -28.43
C ALA A 179 -0.88 22.50 -28.26
N VAL A 180 -0.88 21.87 -27.10
CA VAL A 180 -1.93 20.95 -26.62
C VAL A 180 -2.46 21.45 -25.29
N VAL A 181 -3.78 21.41 -25.12
CA VAL A 181 -4.43 21.68 -23.82
C VAL A 181 -5.00 20.38 -23.28
N THR A 182 -4.57 19.99 -22.08
CA THR A 182 -4.96 18.75 -21.39
C THR A 182 -4.74 18.89 -19.89
N ASP A 183 -5.35 18.02 -19.10
CA ASP A 183 -5.24 17.98 -17.65
C ASP A 183 -3.80 17.86 -17.14
N ALA A 184 -3.55 18.40 -15.94
CA ALA A 184 -2.21 18.59 -15.39
C ALA A 184 -1.42 17.28 -15.21
N GLU A 185 -2.00 16.26 -14.60
CA GLU A 185 -1.29 15.00 -14.34
C GLU A 185 -1.01 14.22 -15.66
N PRO A 186 -1.99 14.07 -16.58
CA PRO A 186 -1.70 13.53 -17.91
C PRO A 186 -0.70 14.35 -18.71
N ALA A 187 -0.71 15.69 -18.58
CA ALA A 187 0.29 16.53 -19.24
C ALA A 187 1.72 16.18 -18.78
N LYS A 188 1.93 15.94 -17.48
CA LYS A 188 3.23 15.50 -16.94
C LYS A 188 3.64 14.17 -17.58
N VAL A 189 2.75 13.19 -17.60
CA VAL A 189 3.01 11.85 -18.16
C VAL A 189 3.32 11.92 -19.65
N TYR A 190 2.53 12.65 -20.44
CA TYR A 190 2.67 12.67 -21.90
C TYR A 190 3.84 13.53 -22.37
N ALA A 191 4.21 14.58 -21.63
CA ALA A 191 5.34 15.42 -21.99
C ALA A 191 6.69 14.84 -21.54
N ALA A 192 6.73 14.05 -20.46
CA ALA A 192 7.97 13.52 -19.88
C ALA A 192 8.91 12.80 -20.87
N PRO A 193 8.42 12.00 -21.86
CA PRO A 193 9.29 11.34 -22.83
C PRO A 193 9.94 12.29 -23.86
N TYR A 194 9.50 13.55 -23.96
CA TYR A 194 9.89 14.48 -25.01
C TYR A 194 10.62 15.70 -24.46
N ALA A 195 11.96 15.67 -24.53
CA ALA A 195 12.81 16.77 -24.05
C ALA A 195 12.59 18.09 -24.83
N GLU A 196 11.98 18.03 -26.01
CA GLU A 196 11.58 19.19 -26.82
C GLU A 196 10.27 19.84 -26.39
N LEU A 197 9.55 19.28 -25.41
CA LEU A 197 8.31 19.85 -24.87
C LEU A 197 8.54 20.48 -23.49
N LYS A 198 7.66 21.42 -23.14
CA LYS A 198 7.51 21.97 -21.79
C LYS A 198 6.04 22.16 -21.47
N ILE A 199 5.71 22.06 -20.19
CA ILE A 199 4.39 22.40 -19.66
C ILE A 199 4.46 23.82 -19.10
N LEU A 200 3.47 24.66 -19.42
CA LEU A 200 3.41 26.01 -18.88
C LEU A 200 2.98 26.00 -17.41
N GLU A 201 3.54 26.93 -16.62
CA GLU A 201 3.23 27.05 -15.19
C GLU A 201 1.77 27.48 -14.93
N GLU A 202 1.18 28.25 -15.85
CA GLU A 202 -0.21 28.71 -15.75
C GLU A 202 -1.20 27.53 -15.67
N ASN A 203 -2.09 27.58 -14.69
CA ASN A 203 -3.30 26.75 -14.67
C ASN A 203 -4.37 27.45 -15.53
N VAL A 204 -4.93 26.73 -16.49
CA VAL A 204 -6.00 27.25 -17.36
C VAL A 204 -7.35 27.23 -16.64
N SER A 205 -7.54 26.28 -15.74
CA SER A 205 -8.75 26.11 -14.93
C SER A 205 -8.43 25.45 -13.59
N GLU A 206 -9.38 25.52 -12.65
CA GLU A 206 -9.46 24.65 -11.47
C GLU A 206 -10.72 23.80 -11.61
N GLU A 207 -10.59 22.50 -11.43
CA GLU A 207 -11.60 21.50 -11.80
C GLU A 207 -11.70 20.45 -10.70
N MET A 208 -12.89 19.87 -10.53
CA MET A 208 -13.10 18.79 -9.56
C MET A 208 -13.60 17.56 -10.31
N TYR A 209 -12.91 16.43 -10.19
CA TYR A 209 -13.38 15.17 -10.77
C TYR A 209 -14.39 14.49 -9.85
N GLY A 210 -15.37 13.82 -10.45
CA GLY A 210 -16.38 13.06 -9.73
C GLY A 210 -16.77 11.77 -10.47
N ILE A 211 -17.32 10.82 -9.72
CA ILE A 211 -17.88 9.58 -10.25
C ILE A 211 -19.30 9.87 -10.72
N ALA A 212 -19.61 9.57 -11.98
CA ALA A 212 -20.90 9.88 -12.57
C ALA A 212 -21.85 8.68 -12.60
N ALA A 213 -23.14 8.93 -12.46
CA ALA A 213 -24.21 7.96 -12.69
C ALA A 213 -25.34 8.58 -13.52
N ALA A 214 -26.17 7.74 -14.13
CA ALA A 214 -27.37 8.20 -14.81
C ALA A 214 -28.37 8.87 -13.85
N LEU A 215 -29.12 9.87 -14.32
CA LEU A 215 -30.25 10.41 -13.56
C LEU A 215 -31.26 9.30 -13.22
N GLY A 216 -31.75 9.29 -11.97
CA GLY A 216 -32.58 8.20 -11.43
C GLY A 216 -31.82 7.12 -10.66
N ASN A 217 -30.48 7.17 -10.61
CA ASN A 217 -29.61 6.30 -9.79
C ASN A 217 -29.12 7.00 -8.51
N GLU A 218 -29.93 7.84 -7.87
CA GLU A 218 -29.53 8.62 -6.69
C GLU A 218 -29.11 7.74 -5.51
N ALA A 219 -29.72 6.57 -5.36
CA ALA A 219 -29.35 5.61 -4.31
C ALA A 219 -27.92 5.09 -4.51
N LEU A 220 -27.55 4.73 -5.74
CA LEU A 220 -26.22 4.20 -6.06
C LEU A 220 -25.14 5.26 -5.84
N ILE A 221 -25.39 6.52 -6.26
CA ILE A 221 -24.43 7.61 -5.98
C ILE A 221 -24.30 7.90 -4.48
N ALA A 222 -25.38 7.81 -3.70
CA ALA A 222 -25.29 7.99 -2.25
C ALA A 222 -24.50 6.86 -1.56
N GLU A 223 -24.58 5.62 -2.07
CA GLU A 223 -23.74 4.51 -1.64
C GLU A 223 -22.26 4.76 -1.97
N VAL A 224 -21.96 5.20 -3.19
CA VAL A 224 -20.61 5.60 -3.61
C VAL A 224 -20.05 6.72 -2.71
N ASP A 225 -20.84 7.75 -2.41
CA ASP A 225 -20.41 8.84 -1.50
C ASP A 225 -20.13 8.33 -0.09
N THR A 226 -20.94 7.39 0.40
CA THR A 226 -20.75 6.79 1.72
C THR A 226 -19.45 5.98 1.76
N ALA A 227 -19.20 5.17 0.73
CA ALA A 227 -17.97 4.40 0.62
C ALA A 227 -16.73 5.30 0.46
N LEU A 228 -16.79 6.31 -0.41
CA LEU A 228 -15.72 7.27 -0.60
C LEU A 228 -15.40 8.03 0.70
N ALA A 229 -16.42 8.45 1.46
CA ALA A 229 -16.22 9.10 2.75
C ALA A 229 -15.55 8.16 3.77
N ALA A 230 -15.94 6.88 3.81
CA ALA A 230 -15.30 5.90 4.68
C ALA A 230 -13.83 5.64 4.29
N ILE A 231 -13.54 5.56 2.99
CA ILE A 231 -12.17 5.42 2.45
C ILE A 231 -11.31 6.63 2.85
N ILE A 232 -11.85 7.84 2.75
CA ILE A 232 -11.15 9.07 3.17
C ILE A 232 -10.95 9.11 4.69
N GLU A 233 -11.99 8.83 5.48
CA GLU A 233 -11.92 8.85 6.95
C GLU A 233 -10.93 7.83 7.49
N ALA A 234 -10.85 6.66 6.84
CA ALA A 234 -9.88 5.63 7.16
C ALA A 234 -8.47 5.89 6.60
N GLY A 235 -8.23 7.01 5.89
CA GLY A 235 -6.93 7.37 5.31
C GLY A 235 -6.55 6.62 4.02
N TYR A 236 -7.40 5.70 3.55
CA TYR A 236 -7.11 4.84 2.38
C TYR A 236 -6.94 5.66 1.10
N TYR A 237 -7.69 6.75 0.99
CA TYR A 237 -7.56 7.70 -0.11
C TYR A 237 -6.18 8.37 -0.13
N ASP A 238 -5.67 8.79 1.03
CA ASP A 238 -4.38 9.49 1.11
C ASP A 238 -3.23 8.55 0.73
N ALA A 239 -3.29 7.29 1.19
CA ALA A 239 -2.33 6.26 0.79
C ALA A 239 -2.38 5.97 -0.72
N LEU A 240 -3.58 5.85 -1.29
CA LEU A 240 -3.77 5.68 -2.72
C LEU A 240 -3.22 6.87 -3.52
N TYR A 241 -3.51 8.08 -3.05
CA TYR A 241 -3.04 9.32 -3.69
C TYR A 241 -1.51 9.39 -3.69
N GLN A 242 -0.86 9.09 -2.57
CA GLN A 242 0.60 9.06 -2.49
C GLN A 242 1.19 7.98 -3.41
N MET A 243 0.57 6.81 -3.51
CA MET A 243 1.03 5.75 -4.41
C MET A 243 1.05 6.18 -5.88
N TRP A 244 0.09 7.01 -6.32
CA TRP A 244 -0.05 7.41 -7.72
C TRP A 244 0.55 8.78 -8.07
N PHE A 245 0.55 9.72 -7.13
CA PHE A 245 0.91 11.11 -7.35
C PHE A 245 1.98 11.65 -6.40
N GLY A 246 2.44 10.83 -5.45
CA GLY A 246 3.60 11.17 -4.63
C GLY A 246 4.80 11.48 -5.53
N GLU A 247 5.50 12.57 -5.24
CA GLU A 247 6.74 12.86 -5.94
C GLU A 247 7.78 11.83 -5.48
N GLU A 248 8.28 10.99 -6.40
CA GLU A 248 9.63 10.45 -6.23
C GLU A 248 10.56 11.67 -6.22
N GLU A 249 10.95 12.15 -5.04
CA GLU A 249 12.08 13.07 -4.93
C GLU A 249 13.32 12.33 -5.45
N ALA A 250 13.58 12.51 -6.76
CA ALA A 250 14.79 12.08 -7.42
C ALA A 250 15.98 12.97 -7.02
N GLU A 251 16.27 13.05 -5.72
CA GLU A 251 17.68 12.96 -5.33
C GLU A 251 18.08 11.48 -5.45
N GLU A 252 19.38 11.16 -5.55
CA GLU A 252 19.83 9.78 -5.31
C GLU A 252 19.50 9.45 -3.85
N ALA A 253 18.23 9.14 -3.56
CA ALA A 253 17.75 8.82 -2.24
C ALA A 253 18.53 7.57 -1.81
N LYS A 254 19.21 7.69 -0.67
CA LYS A 254 19.89 6.56 -0.06
C LYS A 254 18.81 5.51 0.24
N LYS A 255 18.82 4.42 -0.52
CA LYS A 255 17.98 3.26 -0.26
C LYS A 255 18.14 2.81 1.19
N ILE A 256 17.05 2.78 1.95
CA ILE A 256 17.04 2.34 3.35
C ILE A 256 17.25 0.83 3.36
N VAL A 257 18.33 0.37 3.99
CA VAL A 257 18.62 -1.07 4.11
C VAL A 257 18.04 -1.57 5.43
N ILE A 258 17.06 -2.45 5.35
CA ILE A 258 16.32 -2.98 6.49
C ILE A 258 16.81 -4.40 6.77
N GLY A 259 17.37 -4.63 7.95
CA GLY A 259 17.76 -5.97 8.39
C GLY A 259 16.61 -6.73 9.03
N THR A 260 16.46 -7.99 8.66
CA THR A 260 15.57 -8.95 9.33
C THR A 260 16.26 -10.30 9.51
N ASN A 261 15.62 -11.26 10.17
CA ASN A 261 16.05 -12.67 10.21
C ASN A 261 14.95 -13.55 9.65
N ALA A 262 14.88 -13.72 8.31
CA ALA A 262 13.76 -14.34 7.58
C ALA A 262 13.66 -15.88 7.77
N GLU A 263 13.62 -16.31 9.03
CA GLU A 263 13.57 -17.69 9.50
C GLU A 263 12.69 -17.80 10.77
N PHE A 264 11.81 -16.80 10.97
CA PHE A 264 11.01 -16.55 12.17
C PHE A 264 9.52 -16.36 11.86
N ALA A 265 8.91 -17.37 11.21
CA ALA A 265 7.48 -17.34 10.88
C ALA A 265 6.61 -17.26 12.15
N PRO A 266 5.51 -16.48 12.15
CA PRO A 266 4.91 -15.79 10.99
C PRO A 266 5.39 -14.34 10.78
N PHE A 267 6.37 -13.85 11.55
CA PHE A 267 6.81 -12.45 11.50
C PHE A 267 7.69 -12.17 10.28
N GLU A 268 8.72 -12.98 10.08
CA GLU A 268 9.61 -12.85 8.93
C GLU A 268 10.09 -14.24 8.48
N TYR A 269 9.92 -14.57 7.21
CA TYR A 269 10.36 -15.85 6.66
C TYR A 269 10.55 -15.79 5.16
N PHE A 270 11.34 -16.71 4.61
CA PHE A 270 11.32 -16.95 3.18
C PHE A 270 10.08 -17.75 2.78
N ASN A 271 9.24 -17.19 1.92
CA ASN A 271 8.10 -17.90 1.34
C ASN A 271 8.54 -18.97 0.31
N GLU A 272 7.58 -19.66 -0.31
CA GLU A 272 7.87 -20.73 -1.29
C GLU A 272 8.61 -20.22 -2.55
N GLU A 273 8.50 -18.93 -2.85
CA GLU A 273 9.17 -18.27 -3.98
C GLU A 273 10.58 -17.79 -3.64
N GLY A 274 10.96 -17.88 -2.35
CA GLY A 274 12.27 -17.45 -1.85
C GLY A 274 12.35 -15.95 -1.55
N GLU A 275 11.21 -15.29 -1.41
CA GLU A 275 11.08 -13.87 -1.05
C GLU A 275 10.86 -13.72 0.46
N ILE A 276 11.31 -12.59 1.02
CA ILE A 276 11.05 -12.27 2.44
C ILE A 276 9.59 -11.86 2.57
N ASP A 277 8.87 -12.56 3.45
CA ASP A 277 7.44 -12.43 3.69
C ASP A 277 7.17 -12.52 5.20
N GLY A 278 5.96 -12.17 5.63
CA GLY A 278 5.58 -12.17 7.04
C GLY A 278 5.08 -10.82 7.55
N PHE A 279 4.51 -10.85 8.75
CA PHE A 279 3.93 -9.67 9.40
C PHE A 279 4.92 -8.49 9.51
N ASP A 280 6.18 -8.75 9.88
CA ASP A 280 7.21 -7.71 9.99
C ASP A 280 7.58 -7.15 8.61
N ALA A 281 7.64 -8.00 7.57
CA ALA A 281 7.93 -7.56 6.21
C ALA A 281 6.81 -6.64 5.68
N ASP A 282 5.55 -7.04 5.85
CA ASP A 282 4.39 -6.25 5.42
C ASP A 282 4.24 -4.95 6.22
N LEU A 283 4.41 -4.99 7.54
CA LEU A 283 4.36 -3.79 8.38
C LEU A 283 5.42 -2.77 7.94
N MET A 284 6.63 -3.26 7.64
CA MET A 284 7.70 -2.38 7.20
C MET A 284 7.47 -1.84 5.79
N GLU A 285 6.93 -2.64 4.87
CA GLU A 285 6.50 -2.19 3.54
C GLU A 285 5.46 -1.06 3.66
N MET A 286 4.50 -1.18 4.58
CA MET A 286 3.53 -0.12 4.86
C MET A 286 4.20 1.15 5.40
N ILE A 287 5.10 1.03 6.40
CA ILE A 287 5.80 2.19 6.98
C ILE A 287 6.65 2.90 5.92
N MET A 288 7.47 2.17 5.15
CA MET A 288 8.33 2.76 4.12
C MET A 288 7.51 3.45 3.03
N THR A 289 6.33 2.90 2.70
CA THR A 289 5.41 3.55 1.76
C THR A 289 4.86 4.85 2.31
N VAL A 290 4.41 4.89 3.56
CA VAL A 290 3.93 6.12 4.21
C VAL A 290 5.02 7.20 4.24
N LEU A 291 6.28 6.78 4.40
CA LEU A 291 7.44 7.67 4.40
C LEU A 291 7.94 8.06 3.00
N GLY A 292 7.53 7.36 1.95
CA GLY A 292 8.02 7.58 0.59
C GLY A 292 9.48 7.17 0.38
N TYR A 293 10.02 6.24 1.18
CA TYR A 293 11.40 5.78 1.06
C TYR A 293 11.56 4.58 0.11
N ASP A 294 12.57 4.60 -0.77
CA ASP A 294 13.09 3.38 -1.40
C ASP A 294 13.83 2.55 -0.34
N TYR A 295 13.60 1.23 -0.36
CA TYR A 295 14.12 0.33 0.67
C TYR A 295 14.46 -1.05 0.11
N GLU A 296 15.33 -1.77 0.83
CA GLU A 296 15.51 -3.21 0.67
C GLU A 296 15.49 -3.92 2.02
N ILE A 297 14.74 -5.00 2.09
CA ILE A 297 14.78 -5.90 3.23
C ILE A 297 15.82 -6.99 2.94
N ILE A 298 16.78 -7.16 3.83
CA ILE A 298 17.81 -8.19 3.76
C ILE A 298 17.74 -9.10 4.98
N SER A 299 17.88 -10.41 4.76
CA SER A 299 17.99 -11.37 5.85
C SER A 299 19.44 -11.53 6.31
N ILE A 300 19.69 -11.38 7.61
CA ILE A 300 20.94 -11.71 8.29
C ILE A 300 20.67 -12.51 9.57
N ASP A 301 21.72 -13.05 10.21
CA ASP A 301 21.57 -13.74 11.49
C ASP A 301 21.05 -12.76 12.57
N PHE A 302 20.13 -13.21 13.43
CA PHE A 302 19.47 -12.37 14.42
C PHE A 302 20.46 -11.65 15.36
N ASP A 303 21.49 -12.36 15.83
CA ASP A 303 22.54 -11.80 16.71
C ASP A 303 23.45 -10.77 16.00
N ALA A 304 23.39 -10.70 14.67
CA ALA A 304 24.13 -9.74 13.86
C ALA A 304 23.34 -8.44 13.57
N LEU A 305 22.05 -8.34 13.92
CA LEU A 305 21.22 -7.17 13.61
C LEU A 305 21.73 -5.89 14.31
N LEU A 306 21.91 -5.90 15.64
CA LEU A 306 22.39 -4.72 16.36
C LEU A 306 23.82 -4.31 15.95
N PRO A 307 24.79 -5.23 15.80
CA PRO A 307 26.09 -4.88 15.23
C PRO A 307 26.00 -4.34 13.79
N ALA A 308 25.05 -4.81 12.99
CA ALA A 308 24.84 -4.32 11.63
C ALA A 308 24.31 -2.87 11.63
N LEU A 309 23.41 -2.52 12.56
CA LEU A 309 22.98 -1.13 12.80
C LEU A 309 24.16 -0.25 13.20
N GLU A 310 24.93 -0.65 14.21
CA GLU A 310 26.11 0.12 14.70
C GLU A 310 27.14 0.36 13.59
N SER A 311 27.32 -0.62 12.70
CA SER A 311 28.27 -0.51 11.58
C SER A 311 27.75 0.29 10.38
N GLY A 312 26.46 0.65 10.35
CA GLY A 312 25.78 1.25 9.21
C GLY A 312 25.61 0.29 8.02
N ARG A 313 25.66 -1.02 8.25
CA ARG A 313 25.37 -2.04 7.21
C ARG A 313 23.87 -2.11 6.91
N ILE A 314 23.06 -1.87 7.93
CA ILE A 314 21.60 -1.70 7.84
C ILE A 314 21.24 -0.40 8.56
N ASP A 315 20.14 0.24 8.15
CA ASP A 315 19.63 1.49 8.68
C ASP A 315 18.53 1.26 9.73
N LEU A 316 17.70 0.24 9.52
CA LEU A 316 16.63 -0.21 10.42
C LEU A 316 16.70 -1.72 10.60
N ALA A 317 16.17 -2.24 11.71
CA ALA A 317 15.95 -3.66 11.92
C ALA A 317 14.53 -3.94 12.41
N ILE A 318 13.82 -4.84 11.73
CA ILE A 318 12.52 -5.37 12.13
C ILE A 318 12.58 -6.89 12.03
N ALA A 319 12.48 -7.57 13.16
CA ALA A 319 12.74 -9.01 13.29
C ALA A 319 12.19 -9.57 14.61
N ALA A 320 10.93 -9.26 14.93
CA ALA A 320 10.29 -9.59 16.21
C ALA A 320 11.17 -9.20 17.42
N MET A 321 11.85 -8.04 17.33
CA MET A 321 12.94 -7.72 18.25
C MET A 321 12.39 -7.12 19.55
N THR A 322 12.46 -7.87 20.64
CA THR A 322 12.09 -7.39 21.97
C THR A 322 12.91 -6.16 22.40
N ILE A 323 12.22 -5.12 22.85
CA ILE A 323 12.79 -3.94 23.49
C ILE A 323 13.25 -4.35 24.90
N THR A 324 14.55 -4.23 25.19
CA THR A 324 15.13 -4.52 26.51
C THR A 324 15.99 -3.37 26.99
N GLU A 325 16.22 -3.26 28.31
CA GLU A 325 17.10 -2.24 28.88
C GLU A 325 18.51 -2.31 28.26
N GLU A 326 19.05 -3.52 28.07
CA GLU A 326 20.37 -3.73 27.44
C GLU A 326 20.41 -3.30 25.97
N ARG A 327 19.35 -3.59 25.19
CA ARG A 327 19.30 -3.19 23.78
C ARG A 327 19.14 -1.67 23.63
N LEU A 328 18.39 -1.03 24.53
CA LEU A 328 18.23 0.43 24.57
C LEU A 328 19.55 1.16 24.89
N GLU A 329 20.54 0.50 25.49
CA GLU A 329 21.88 1.08 25.65
C GLU A 329 22.66 1.16 24.33
N ASN A 330 22.27 0.36 23.31
CA ASN A 330 23.04 0.15 22.08
C ASN A 330 22.27 0.51 20.79
N ALA A 331 20.96 0.72 20.85
CA ALA A 331 20.10 1.07 19.72
C ALA A 331 18.90 1.92 20.15
N LEU A 332 18.37 2.70 19.23
CA LEU A 332 17.04 3.32 19.36
C LEU A 332 15.98 2.28 19.01
N PHE A 333 14.78 2.44 19.58
CA PHE A 333 13.62 1.63 19.24
C PHE A 333 12.43 2.52 18.96
N SER A 334 11.58 2.08 18.03
CA SER A 334 10.27 2.65 17.80
C SER A 334 9.37 2.49 19.04
N VAL A 335 8.21 3.14 19.02
CA VAL A 335 7.08 2.72 19.83
C VAL A 335 6.81 1.22 19.58
N PRO A 336 6.40 0.46 20.61
CA PRO A 336 6.15 -0.96 20.45
C PRO A 336 5.08 -1.24 19.41
N TYR A 337 5.34 -2.18 18.50
CA TYR A 337 4.36 -2.60 17.51
C TYR A 337 3.65 -3.90 17.89
N PHE A 338 4.25 -4.80 18.68
CA PHE A 338 3.64 -6.09 19.02
C PHE A 338 3.86 -6.46 20.49
N ASN A 339 2.85 -7.05 21.14
CA ASN A 339 2.95 -7.58 22.50
C ASN A 339 3.11 -9.11 22.45
N ALA A 340 4.31 -9.58 22.75
CA ALA A 340 4.73 -10.97 22.66
C ALA A 340 4.87 -11.63 24.04
N SER A 341 5.03 -12.95 24.02
CA SER A 341 5.39 -13.74 25.19
C SER A 341 6.24 -14.93 24.79
N GLN A 342 7.15 -15.34 25.67
CA GLN A 342 7.92 -16.58 25.48
C GLN A 342 7.10 -17.79 25.93
N LYS A 343 7.20 -18.88 25.18
CA LYS A 343 6.54 -20.17 25.41
C LYS A 343 7.55 -21.32 25.49
N ILE A 344 7.08 -22.44 26.03
CA ILE A 344 7.85 -23.66 26.17
C ILE A 344 7.22 -24.75 25.31
N ILE A 345 7.99 -25.31 24.40
CA ILE A 345 7.64 -26.49 23.61
C ILE A 345 8.30 -27.70 24.27
N VAL A 346 7.51 -28.73 24.54
CA VAL A 346 8.00 -30.01 25.08
C VAL A 346 7.38 -31.18 24.32
N ASN A 347 7.94 -32.38 24.47
CA ASN A 347 7.25 -33.58 24.03
C ASN A 347 5.91 -33.75 24.79
N ALA A 348 4.87 -34.22 24.11
CA ALA A 348 3.52 -34.39 24.67
C ALA A 348 3.52 -35.27 25.94
N GLU A 349 4.37 -36.30 25.97
CA GLU A 349 4.54 -37.22 27.11
C GLU A 349 5.44 -36.66 28.22
N SER A 350 6.02 -35.47 28.04
CA SER A 350 6.84 -34.81 29.05
C SER A 350 6.03 -34.53 30.31
N ALA A 351 6.65 -34.83 31.47
CA ALA A 351 6.12 -34.50 32.79
C ALA A 351 6.31 -33.02 33.16
N VAL A 352 7.09 -32.27 32.37
CA VAL A 352 7.30 -30.83 32.56
C VAL A 352 6.00 -30.10 32.30
N THR A 353 5.65 -29.22 33.23
CA THR A 353 4.46 -28.36 33.17
C THR A 353 4.78 -26.90 33.48
N THR A 354 5.95 -26.60 34.05
CA THR A 354 6.36 -25.24 34.36
C THR A 354 7.80 -24.92 33.95
N PHE A 355 8.10 -23.65 33.73
CA PHE A 355 9.45 -23.15 33.42
C PHE A 355 10.50 -23.59 34.45
N SER A 356 10.16 -23.55 35.74
CA SER A 356 11.08 -23.92 36.82
C SER A 356 11.54 -25.38 36.77
N GLU A 357 10.73 -26.28 36.20
CA GLU A 357 11.03 -27.71 36.07
C GLU A 357 12.04 -27.99 34.94
N LEU A 358 12.36 -26.99 34.12
CA LEU A 358 13.40 -27.08 33.10
C LEU A 358 14.82 -27.04 33.69
N ASN A 359 14.99 -26.62 34.94
CA ASN A 359 16.32 -26.52 35.56
C ASN A 359 16.95 -27.92 35.70
N GLY A 360 18.15 -28.10 35.12
CA GLY A 360 18.81 -29.41 35.05
C GLY A 360 18.50 -30.21 33.78
N LEU A 361 17.60 -29.73 32.92
CA LEU A 361 17.27 -30.35 31.63
C LEU A 361 18.09 -29.74 30.49
N LYS A 362 17.99 -30.36 29.30
CA LYS A 362 18.62 -29.90 28.07
C LYS A 362 17.64 -29.07 27.23
N ILE A 363 17.90 -27.78 27.11
CA ILE A 363 16.97 -26.78 26.56
C ILE A 363 17.56 -26.20 25.28
N GLY A 364 16.78 -26.19 24.20
CA GLY A 364 17.11 -25.46 22.97
C GLY A 364 16.59 -24.02 22.99
N VAL A 365 17.42 -23.08 22.55
CA VAL A 365 17.07 -21.67 22.38
C VAL A 365 17.70 -21.12 21.11
N GLN A 366 17.10 -20.07 20.52
CA GLN A 366 17.73 -19.31 19.44
C GLN A 366 18.77 -18.34 20.02
N MET A 367 19.96 -18.32 19.44
CA MET A 367 21.09 -17.54 19.94
C MET A 367 20.78 -16.04 19.97
N GLY A 368 21.00 -15.40 21.12
CA GLY A 368 20.85 -13.95 21.26
C GLY A 368 19.41 -13.44 21.43
N THR A 369 18.41 -14.31 21.46
CA THR A 369 17.02 -13.93 21.76
C THR A 369 16.79 -13.78 23.26
N THR A 370 15.68 -13.14 23.64
CA THR A 370 15.25 -13.00 25.03
C THR A 370 14.98 -14.36 25.69
N GLY A 371 14.50 -15.36 24.94
CA GLY A 371 14.39 -16.74 25.41
C GLY A 371 15.74 -17.35 25.83
N ASP A 372 16.82 -17.14 25.06
CA ASP A 372 18.19 -17.57 25.42
C ASP A 372 18.67 -16.91 26.72
N LEU A 373 18.56 -15.58 26.78
CA LEU A 373 18.97 -14.80 27.95
C LEU A 373 18.20 -15.23 29.20
N TYR A 374 16.87 -15.33 29.10
CA TYR A 374 16.01 -15.66 30.23
C TYR A 374 16.28 -17.06 30.78
N VAL A 375 16.44 -18.06 29.91
CA VAL A 375 16.83 -19.42 30.31
C VAL A 375 18.20 -19.42 30.98
N THR A 376 19.17 -18.73 30.40
CA THR A 376 20.55 -18.69 30.91
C THR A 376 20.64 -18.03 32.29
N GLU A 377 19.86 -16.98 32.54
CA GLU A 377 19.86 -16.24 33.81
C GLU A 377 19.10 -16.96 34.93
N ASN A 378 17.98 -17.61 34.59
CA ASN A 378 17.03 -18.12 35.59
C ASN A 378 17.13 -19.64 35.83
N LEU A 379 17.79 -20.40 34.93
CA LEU A 379 17.95 -21.86 35.04
C LEU A 379 19.44 -22.26 35.07
N PRO A 380 20.17 -21.95 36.16
CA PRO A 380 21.63 -22.10 36.21
C PRO A 380 22.14 -23.56 36.14
N GLU A 381 21.27 -24.55 36.33
CA GLU A 381 21.64 -25.97 36.21
C GLU A 381 21.23 -26.57 34.85
N ALA A 382 20.49 -25.84 34.01
CA ALA A 382 20.11 -26.31 32.68
C ALA A 382 21.31 -26.39 31.73
N THR A 383 21.25 -27.35 30.79
CA THR A 383 22.17 -27.42 29.65
C THR A 383 21.53 -26.69 28.47
N VAL A 384 22.00 -25.48 28.20
CA VAL A 384 21.47 -24.63 27.12
C VAL A 384 22.21 -24.93 25.80
N GLU A 385 21.48 -25.43 24.81
CA GLU A 385 21.96 -25.60 23.43
C GLU A 385 21.45 -24.44 22.57
N ARG A 386 22.36 -23.73 21.93
CA ARG A 386 22.06 -22.54 21.12
C ARG A 386 22.03 -22.89 19.65
N TYR A 387 20.99 -22.43 18.96
CA TYR A 387 20.78 -22.60 17.53
C TYR A 387 20.73 -21.23 16.86
N ASN A 388 21.12 -21.17 15.59
CA ASN A 388 20.92 -19.95 14.80
C ASN A 388 19.43 -19.77 14.46
N LYS A 389 18.69 -20.87 14.32
CA LYS A 389 17.26 -20.90 14.00
C LYS A 389 16.47 -21.59 15.10
N ALA A 390 15.36 -21.00 15.55
CA ALA A 390 14.47 -21.63 16.52
C ALA A 390 13.90 -22.96 16.02
N LEU A 391 13.57 -23.07 14.72
CA LEU A 391 13.04 -24.29 14.11
C LEU A 391 14.02 -25.48 14.22
N ASP A 392 15.33 -25.25 14.10
CA ASP A 392 16.33 -26.31 14.25
C ASP A 392 16.32 -26.89 15.68
N ALA A 393 16.08 -26.06 16.69
CA ALA A 393 15.89 -26.51 18.07
C ALA A 393 14.63 -27.39 18.20
N VAL A 394 13.53 -27.03 17.53
CA VAL A 394 12.30 -27.84 17.53
C VAL A 394 12.53 -29.20 16.85
N ILE A 395 13.28 -29.24 15.74
CA ILE A 395 13.65 -30.49 15.07
C ILE A 395 14.50 -31.39 16.00
N ASP A 396 15.42 -30.80 16.77
CA ASP A 396 16.23 -31.52 17.76
C ASP A 396 15.40 -32.04 18.93
N LEU A 397 14.37 -31.29 19.36
CA LEU A 397 13.40 -31.74 20.36
C LEU A 397 12.60 -32.94 19.86
N VAL A 398 12.08 -32.90 18.63
CA VAL A 398 11.35 -34.02 17.99
C VAL A 398 12.23 -35.27 17.92
N ALA A 399 13.52 -35.09 17.62
CA ALA A 399 14.48 -36.19 17.58
C ALA A 399 14.90 -36.72 18.96
N GLY A 400 14.36 -36.17 20.06
CA GLY A 400 14.68 -36.55 21.43
C GLY A 400 16.09 -36.14 21.87
N ARG A 401 16.69 -35.14 21.21
CA ARG A 401 18.01 -34.59 21.57
C ARG A 401 17.93 -33.48 22.61
N LEU A 402 16.75 -32.90 22.80
CA LEU A 402 16.42 -31.87 23.79
C LEU A 402 15.23 -32.32 24.63
N ASP A 403 15.10 -31.76 25.83
CA ASP A 403 13.95 -31.96 26.71
C ASP A 403 12.87 -30.88 26.50
N ALA A 404 13.27 -29.68 26.09
CA ALA A 404 12.39 -28.54 25.80
C ALA A 404 13.02 -27.56 24.82
N VAL A 405 12.19 -26.72 24.21
CA VAL A 405 12.59 -25.50 23.48
C VAL A 405 11.86 -24.31 24.07
N VAL A 406 12.56 -23.19 24.25
CA VAL A 406 11.96 -21.91 24.66
C VAL A 406 12.04 -20.94 23.49
N THR A 407 10.89 -20.43 23.05
CA THR A 407 10.74 -19.52 21.91
C THR A 407 9.41 -18.77 22.02
N ASP A 408 9.25 -17.69 21.27
CA ASP A 408 8.08 -16.81 21.26
C ASP A 408 6.78 -17.54 20.91
N ALA A 409 5.66 -17.02 21.41
CA ALA A 409 4.36 -17.70 21.38
C ALA A 409 3.85 -17.99 19.96
N GLU A 410 3.90 -17.00 19.06
CA GLU A 410 3.40 -17.18 17.69
C GLU A 410 4.28 -18.15 16.87
N PRO A 411 5.61 -18.02 16.87
CA PRO A 411 6.49 -19.02 16.26
C PRO A 411 6.35 -20.40 16.89
N ALA A 412 6.15 -20.50 18.21
CA ALA A 412 5.93 -21.78 18.86
C ALA A 412 4.69 -22.51 18.31
N LYS A 413 3.59 -21.78 18.05
CA LYS A 413 2.38 -22.33 17.41
C LYS A 413 2.72 -22.86 16.00
N VAL A 414 3.43 -22.07 15.20
CA VAL A 414 3.82 -22.43 13.83
C VAL A 414 4.73 -23.66 13.82
N TYR A 415 5.77 -23.69 14.65
CA TYR A 415 6.77 -24.77 14.65
C TYR A 415 6.27 -26.07 15.27
N ALA A 416 5.37 -26.01 16.25
CA ALA A 416 4.81 -27.20 16.87
C ALA A 416 3.65 -27.80 16.07
N ALA A 417 2.91 -27.01 15.29
CA ALA A 417 1.74 -27.46 14.53
C ALA A 417 1.95 -28.72 13.66
N PRO A 418 3.11 -28.91 12.99
CA PRO A 418 3.35 -30.12 12.19
C PRO A 418 3.59 -31.40 13.00
N TYR A 419 3.77 -31.32 14.33
CA TYR A 419 4.22 -32.43 15.17
C TYR A 419 3.20 -32.76 16.26
N GLU A 420 2.40 -33.81 16.06
CA GLU A 420 1.42 -34.29 17.05
C GLU A 420 2.06 -34.74 18.37
N GLU A 421 3.35 -35.09 18.35
CA GLU A 421 4.12 -35.49 19.52
C GLU A 421 4.63 -34.32 20.38
N LEU A 422 4.39 -33.08 19.98
CA LEU A 422 4.76 -31.89 20.74
C LEU A 422 3.53 -31.25 21.40
N LYS A 423 3.76 -30.54 22.49
CA LYS A 423 2.78 -29.64 23.11
C LYS A 423 3.47 -28.33 23.53
N ILE A 424 2.71 -27.25 23.46
CA ILE A 424 3.10 -25.95 24.00
C ILE A 424 2.51 -25.85 25.40
N LEU A 425 3.29 -25.40 26.38
CA LEU A 425 2.81 -25.19 27.73
C LEU A 425 1.98 -23.89 27.84
N ASP A 426 0.94 -23.93 28.67
CA ASP A 426 0.05 -22.77 28.90
C ASP A 426 0.78 -21.59 29.58
N GLU A 427 1.82 -21.86 30.35
CA GLU A 427 2.60 -20.84 31.05
C GLU A 427 3.27 -19.87 30.07
N ASN A 428 3.10 -18.56 30.32
CA ASN A 428 3.90 -17.52 29.69
C ASN A 428 5.17 -17.33 30.52
N VAL A 429 6.32 -17.42 29.86
CA VAL A 429 7.63 -17.27 30.50
C VAL A 429 7.98 -15.80 30.71
N SER A 430 7.52 -14.93 29.81
CA SER A 430 7.70 -13.48 29.85
C SER A 430 6.55 -12.77 29.12
N GLU A 431 6.42 -11.45 29.34
CA GLU A 431 5.70 -10.52 28.46
C GLU A 431 6.73 -9.56 27.87
N GLU A 432 6.66 -9.34 26.56
CA GLU A 432 7.71 -8.72 25.77
C GLU A 432 7.10 -7.76 24.75
N MET A 433 7.75 -6.64 24.50
CA MET A 433 7.28 -5.64 23.53
C MET A 433 8.26 -5.60 22.37
N TYR A 434 7.81 -5.93 21.17
CA TYR A 434 8.64 -5.81 19.96
C TYR A 434 8.68 -4.37 19.47
N GLY A 435 9.84 -3.97 18.95
CA GLY A 435 10.04 -2.65 18.34
C GLY A 435 10.99 -2.72 17.15
N ILE A 436 10.90 -1.71 16.29
CA ILE A 436 11.82 -1.52 15.18
C ILE A 436 13.07 -0.83 15.73
N ALA A 437 14.24 -1.41 15.48
CA ALA A 437 15.50 -0.87 15.99
C ALA A 437 16.21 0.02 14.95
N ALA A 438 16.88 1.06 15.42
CA ALA A 438 17.75 1.92 14.62
C ALA A 438 19.08 2.18 15.35
N ALA A 439 20.12 2.60 14.63
CA ALA A 439 21.38 3.03 15.24
C ALA A 439 21.16 4.26 16.17
N LEU A 440 22.01 4.42 17.20
CA LEU A 440 21.87 5.50 18.20
C LEU A 440 21.90 6.91 17.60
N GLU A 441 22.55 7.07 16.45
CA GLU A 441 22.64 8.32 15.69
C GLU A 441 21.42 8.61 14.80
N SER A 442 20.51 7.65 14.62
CA SER A 442 19.38 7.71 13.68
C SER A 442 18.09 8.25 14.33
N GLU A 443 18.20 9.31 15.16
CA GLU A 443 17.08 9.88 15.91
C GLU A 443 15.94 10.42 15.00
N GLU A 444 16.29 10.99 13.84
CA GLU A 444 15.32 11.52 12.88
C GLU A 444 14.53 10.39 12.20
N LEU A 445 15.25 9.39 11.67
CA LEU A 445 14.64 8.25 10.98
C LEU A 445 13.71 7.45 11.89
N ILE A 446 14.09 7.21 13.15
CA ILE A 446 13.21 6.46 14.06
C ILE A 446 11.97 7.27 14.47
N ALA A 447 12.07 8.60 14.54
CA ALA A 447 10.93 9.47 14.82
C ALA A 447 9.92 9.50 13.65
N GLU A 448 10.42 9.45 12.42
CA GLU A 448 9.59 9.30 11.21
C GLU A 448 8.89 7.94 11.20
N VAL A 449 9.62 6.86 11.49
CA VAL A 449 9.05 5.51 11.65
C VAL A 449 7.97 5.50 12.73
N ASP A 450 8.18 6.14 13.88
CA ASP A 450 7.17 6.26 14.93
C ASP A 450 5.92 7.00 14.46
N ALA A 451 6.09 8.12 13.76
CA ALA A 451 4.96 8.89 13.24
C ALA A 451 4.15 8.08 12.22
N ALA A 452 4.82 7.38 11.31
CA ALA A 452 4.19 6.51 10.33
C ALA A 452 3.48 5.32 11.00
N LEU A 453 4.14 4.62 11.92
CA LEU A 453 3.58 3.49 12.65
C LEU A 453 2.35 3.89 13.48
N LEU A 454 2.41 5.01 14.20
CA LEU A 454 1.27 5.51 14.95
C LEU A 454 0.11 5.93 14.03
N GLY A 455 0.40 6.52 12.87
CA GLY A 455 -0.60 6.83 11.85
C GLY A 455 -1.27 5.57 11.30
N ILE A 456 -0.50 4.51 11.03
CA ILE A 456 -0.98 3.19 10.60
C ILE A 456 -1.88 2.56 11.67
N MET A 457 -1.52 2.69 12.95
CA MET A 457 -2.34 2.21 14.07
C MET A 457 -3.63 3.02 14.24
N GLU A 458 -3.56 4.35 14.20
CA GLU A 458 -4.73 5.22 14.36
C GLU A 458 -5.75 5.03 13.22
N ALA A 459 -5.26 4.78 12.00
CA ALA A 459 -6.07 4.46 10.84
C ALA A 459 -6.68 3.04 10.85
N GLY A 460 -6.31 2.18 11.82
CA GLY A 460 -6.79 0.80 11.92
C GLY A 460 -6.08 -0.18 10.97
N TYR A 461 -5.06 0.25 10.25
CA TYR A 461 -4.32 -0.62 9.32
C TYR A 461 -3.49 -1.68 10.04
N TYR A 462 -2.91 -1.31 11.19
CA TYR A 462 -2.19 -2.26 12.02
C TYR A 462 -3.12 -3.42 12.45
N ASP A 463 -4.34 -3.10 12.89
CA ASP A 463 -5.28 -4.10 13.39
C ASP A 463 -5.69 -5.08 12.27
N ALA A 464 -5.96 -4.58 11.07
CA ALA A 464 -6.32 -5.43 9.95
C ALA A 464 -5.12 -6.24 9.40
N LEU A 465 -3.89 -5.68 9.43
CA LEU A 465 -2.67 -6.44 9.14
C LEU A 465 -2.46 -7.55 10.18
N TYR A 466 -2.72 -7.26 11.45
CA TYR A 466 -2.65 -8.22 12.54
C TYR A 466 -3.67 -9.34 12.34
N GLU A 467 -4.93 -9.03 11.99
CA GLU A 467 -5.94 -10.05 11.69
C GLU A 467 -5.53 -10.94 10.53
N MET A 468 -4.97 -10.38 9.46
CA MET A 468 -4.50 -11.15 8.29
C MET A 468 -3.46 -12.22 8.67
N TRP A 469 -2.55 -11.90 9.59
CA TRP A 469 -1.45 -12.78 9.97
C TRP A 469 -1.75 -13.69 11.18
N PHE A 470 -2.64 -13.27 12.08
CA PHE A 470 -2.83 -13.93 13.39
C PHE A 470 -4.26 -14.38 13.70
N ALA A 471 -5.25 -14.12 12.84
CA ALA A 471 -6.60 -14.65 13.04
C ALA A 471 -6.65 -16.18 12.80
N GLU A 472 -7.36 -16.90 13.68
CA GLU A 472 -7.58 -18.37 13.61
C GLU A 472 -8.70 -18.78 12.64
#